data_AF-A0A355SZN0-F1
#
_entry.id   AF-A0A355SZN0-F1
#
_cell.length_a   1.000
_cell.length_b   1.000
_cell.length_c   1.000
_cell.angle_alpha   90.00
_cell.angle_beta   90.00
_cell.angle_gamma   90.00
#
_symmetry.space_group_name_H-M   'P 1'
#
loop_
_entity.id
_entity.type
_entity.pdbx_description
1 polymer ?
#
loop_
_entity_poly.entity_id
_entity_poly.type
_entity_poly.pdbx_seq_one_letter_code
_entity_poly.pdbx_strand_id
1 'polypeptide(L)'
;MGRSLPSMLEIADPAAIRSALDAAHEAHAGNDTARRQAMMEVLKTAQTEGRAKARERLEQGAHRGRVCAESLSYLQDTIIRELFGFATRTQFRATNPTSSERLTIVATGGYGRGALAPGSDVDLLFLLPYKQTPWGESLAE
;
A
#
# COMPACT_ATOMS: atom_id res chain seq x y z
N MET A 1 20.76 3.31 -12.34
CA MET A 1 19.76 3.67 -13.36
C MET A 1 18.54 4.18 -12.62
N GLY A 2 18.32 5.50 -12.63
CA GLY A 2 17.23 6.12 -11.87
C GLY A 2 15.88 5.68 -12.41
N ARG A 3 15.01 5.20 -11.51
CA ARG A 3 13.58 5.03 -11.80
C ARG A 3 13.09 6.39 -12.29
N SER A 4 12.62 6.48 -13.53
CA SER A 4 11.98 7.71 -13.99
C SER A 4 10.70 7.89 -13.18
N LEU A 5 10.75 8.72 -12.14
CA LEU A 5 9.62 8.97 -11.23
C LEU A 5 8.29 9.28 -11.96
N PRO A 6 8.28 10.01 -13.10
CA PRO A 6 7.05 10.24 -13.86
C PRO A 6 6.31 8.96 -14.29
N SER A 7 7.02 7.91 -14.71
CA SER A 7 6.37 6.68 -15.18
C SER A 7 5.77 5.85 -14.03
N MET A 8 6.28 6.01 -12.82
CA MET A 8 5.80 5.27 -11.64
C MET A 8 4.52 5.91 -11.08
N LEU A 9 4.41 7.23 -11.10
CA LEU A 9 3.17 7.92 -10.67
C LEU A 9 1.96 7.52 -11.53
N GLU A 10 2.17 7.21 -12.80
CA GLU A 10 1.11 6.67 -13.67
C GLU A 10 0.70 5.23 -13.29
N ILE A 11 1.55 4.48 -12.58
CA ILE A 11 1.21 3.15 -12.06
C ILE A 11 0.40 3.29 -10.77
N ALA A 12 0.84 4.16 -9.86
CA ALA A 12 0.16 4.46 -8.63
C ALA A 12 0.52 5.87 -8.16
N ASP A 13 -0.45 6.74 -8.00
CA ASP A 13 -0.25 8.06 -7.39
C ASP A 13 -0.58 7.99 -5.89
N PRO A 14 0.42 8.12 -4.99
CA PRO A 14 0.19 8.09 -3.55
C PRO A 14 -0.75 9.20 -3.07
N ALA A 15 -0.72 10.38 -3.69
CA ALA A 15 -1.55 11.51 -3.30
C ALA A 15 -3.02 11.28 -3.69
N ALA A 16 -3.25 10.74 -4.88
CA ALA A 16 -4.59 10.38 -5.34
C ALA A 16 -5.21 9.28 -4.45
N ILE A 17 -4.45 8.23 -4.14
CA ILE A 17 -4.92 7.15 -3.26
C ILE A 17 -5.24 7.68 -1.86
N ARG A 18 -4.34 8.51 -1.27
CA ARG A 18 -4.58 9.13 0.03
C ARG A 18 -5.88 9.94 0.04
N SER A 19 -6.04 10.82 -0.95
CA SER A 19 -7.23 11.68 -1.05
C SER A 19 -8.51 10.86 -1.22
N ALA A 20 -8.47 9.77 -1.99
CA ALA A 20 -9.62 8.89 -2.18
C ALA A 20 -9.97 8.12 -0.89
N LEU A 21 -8.97 7.66 -0.12
CA LEU A 21 -9.19 7.03 1.18
C LEU A 21 -9.81 8.01 2.19
N ASP A 22 -9.28 9.23 2.26
CA ASP A 22 -9.79 10.26 3.16
C ASP A 22 -11.24 10.65 2.77
N ALA A 23 -11.53 10.83 1.48
CA ALA A 23 -12.89 11.08 1.00
C ALA A 23 -13.86 9.94 1.31
N ALA A 24 -13.45 8.67 1.11
CA ALA A 24 -14.25 7.51 1.44
C ALA A 24 -14.51 7.38 2.95
N HIS A 25 -13.53 7.77 3.78
CA HIS A 25 -13.67 7.80 5.23
C HIS A 25 -14.75 8.80 5.67
N GLU A 26 -14.68 10.03 5.16
CA GLU A 26 -15.58 11.13 5.49
C GLU A 26 -17.02 10.89 4.98
N ALA A 27 -17.17 10.42 3.74
CA ALA A 27 -18.47 10.19 3.11
C ALA A 27 -19.34 9.16 3.86
N HIS A 28 -18.72 8.27 4.64
CA HIS A 28 -19.39 7.23 5.41
C HIS A 28 -19.15 7.39 6.93
N ALA A 29 -19.02 8.62 7.40
CA ALA A 29 -18.98 8.93 8.83
C ALA A 29 -20.21 8.35 9.57
N GLY A 30 -19.99 7.70 10.72
CA GLY A 30 -21.04 7.04 11.50
C GLY A 30 -21.49 5.65 11.01
N ASN A 31 -21.01 5.14 9.87
CA ASN A 31 -21.28 3.77 9.41
C ASN A 31 -19.97 3.04 9.07
N ASP A 32 -19.45 2.28 10.03
CA ASP A 32 -18.14 1.62 9.93
C ASP A 32 -18.10 0.53 8.85
N THR A 33 -19.20 -0.19 8.64
CA THR A 33 -19.28 -1.23 7.60
C THR A 33 -19.21 -0.61 6.21
N ALA A 34 -20.02 0.42 5.94
CA ALA A 34 -20.02 1.12 4.66
C ALA A 34 -18.67 1.80 4.40
N ARG A 35 -18.07 2.39 5.44
CA ARG A 35 -16.75 3.01 5.37
C ARG A 35 -15.66 2.01 5.00
N ARG A 36 -15.60 0.86 5.69
CA ARG A 36 -14.62 -0.20 5.39
C ARG A 36 -14.79 -0.68 3.95
N GLN A 37 -16.03 -0.89 3.49
CA GLN A 37 -16.30 -1.32 2.13
C GLN A 37 -15.81 -0.29 1.09
N ALA A 38 -16.10 0.99 1.30
CA ALA A 38 -15.68 2.06 0.40
C ALA A 38 -14.15 2.20 0.34
N MET A 39 -13.47 2.13 1.49
CA MET A 39 -12.01 2.14 1.52
C MET A 39 -11.39 0.94 0.81
N MET A 40 -11.95 -0.25 1.01
CA MET A 40 -11.50 -1.46 0.31
C MET A 40 -11.66 -1.32 -1.20
N GLU A 41 -12.73 -0.67 -1.64
CA GLU A 41 -12.95 -0.40 -3.07
C GLU A 41 -11.87 0.52 -3.64
N VAL A 42 -11.52 1.62 -2.95
CA VAL A 42 -10.43 2.53 -3.36
C VAL A 42 -9.13 1.76 -3.59
N LEU A 43 -8.74 0.89 -2.66
CA LEU A 43 -7.50 0.12 -2.77
C LEU A 43 -7.57 -0.94 -3.88
N LYS A 44 -8.73 -1.59 -4.07
CA LYS A 44 -8.96 -2.55 -5.17
C LYS A 44 -8.89 -1.89 -6.54
N THR A 45 -9.46 -0.70 -6.68
CA THR A 45 -9.38 0.11 -7.91
C THR A 45 -7.94 0.45 -8.21
N ALA A 46 -7.22 1.04 -7.26
CA ALA A 46 -5.79 1.36 -7.42
C ALA A 46 -4.96 0.12 -7.80
N GLN A 47 -5.23 -1.01 -7.14
CA GLN A 47 -4.55 -2.27 -7.44
C GLN A 47 -4.81 -2.76 -8.87
N THR A 48 -6.06 -2.69 -9.32
CA THR A 48 -6.49 -3.17 -10.63
C THR A 48 -5.94 -2.27 -11.74
N GLU A 49 -6.12 -0.96 -11.60
CA GLU A 49 -5.67 0.04 -12.58
C GLU A 49 -4.15 0.05 -12.71
N GLY A 50 -3.42 0.04 -11.59
CA GLY A 50 -1.95 0.02 -11.62
C GLY A 50 -1.39 -1.25 -12.26
N ARG A 51 -2.01 -2.42 -12.02
CA ARG A 51 -1.63 -3.67 -12.69
C ARG A 51 -1.92 -3.61 -14.20
N ALA A 52 -3.09 -3.08 -14.57
CA ALA A 52 -3.46 -2.90 -15.97
C ALA A 52 -2.47 -1.98 -16.69
N LYS A 53 -2.07 -0.86 -16.06
CA LYS A 53 -1.08 0.06 -16.60
C LYS A 53 0.30 -0.58 -16.76
N ALA A 54 0.77 -1.32 -15.76
CA ALA A 54 2.04 -2.04 -15.83
C ALA A 54 2.06 -3.05 -16.99
N ARG A 55 0.93 -3.76 -17.18
CA ARG A 55 0.73 -4.69 -18.30
C ARG A 55 0.74 -3.96 -19.64
N GLU A 56 -0.03 -2.89 -19.79
CA GLU A 56 -0.10 -2.08 -21.00
C GLU A 56 1.31 -1.60 -21.42
N ARG A 57 2.09 -1.07 -20.48
CA ARG A 57 3.47 -0.59 -20.73
C ARG A 57 4.40 -1.70 -21.18
N LEU A 58 4.23 -2.91 -20.65
CA LEU A 58 5.00 -4.09 -21.06
C LEU A 58 4.63 -4.52 -22.49
N GLU A 59 3.34 -4.62 -22.78
CA GLU A 59 2.82 -5.07 -24.09
C GLU A 59 3.14 -4.07 -25.21
N GLN A 60 3.17 -2.77 -24.91
CA GLN A 60 3.60 -1.71 -25.84
C GLN A 60 5.12 -1.64 -26.04
N GLY A 61 5.90 -2.47 -25.32
CA GLY A 61 7.37 -2.45 -25.37
C GLY A 61 8.01 -1.26 -24.67
N ALA A 62 7.24 -0.40 -24.00
CA ALA A 62 7.75 0.73 -23.22
C ALA A 62 8.53 0.25 -21.98
N HIS A 63 8.07 -0.83 -21.34
CA HIS A 63 8.76 -1.49 -20.23
C HIS A 63 9.27 -2.87 -20.64
N ARG A 64 10.47 -3.24 -20.17
CA ARG A 64 10.95 -4.63 -20.20
C ARG A 64 10.49 -5.37 -18.94
N GLY A 65 10.56 -6.70 -18.94
CA GLY A 65 10.07 -7.54 -17.84
C GLY A 65 10.54 -7.11 -16.44
N ARG A 66 11.81 -6.73 -16.30
CA ARG A 66 12.34 -6.21 -15.02
C ARG A 66 11.66 -4.90 -14.58
N VAL A 67 11.47 -3.96 -15.49
CA VAL A 67 10.81 -2.67 -15.18
C VAL A 67 9.33 -2.88 -14.84
N CYS A 68 8.68 -3.84 -15.49
CA CYS A 68 7.32 -4.24 -15.14
C CYS A 68 7.26 -4.79 -13.71
N ALA A 69 8.17 -5.69 -13.33
CA ALA A 69 8.24 -6.23 -11.95
C ALA A 69 8.52 -5.13 -10.91
N GLU A 70 9.37 -4.17 -11.24
CA GLU A 70 9.63 -2.99 -10.39
C GLU A 70 8.38 -2.09 -10.28
N SER A 71 7.61 -1.92 -11.36
CA SER A 71 6.35 -1.17 -11.37
C SER A 71 5.29 -1.84 -10.49
N LEU A 72 5.17 -3.16 -10.57
CA LEU A 72 4.27 -3.94 -9.70
C LEU A 72 4.68 -3.84 -8.23
N SER A 73 5.98 -3.84 -7.96
CA SER A 73 6.51 -3.68 -6.60
C SER A 73 6.23 -2.27 -6.07
N TYR A 74 6.42 -1.24 -6.89
CA TYR A 74 6.08 0.15 -6.55
C TYR A 74 4.58 0.35 -6.25
N LEU A 75 3.71 -0.31 -7.02
CA LEU A 75 2.28 -0.33 -6.76
C LEU A 75 1.96 -0.88 -5.35
N GLN A 76 2.56 -2.01 -4.98
CA GLN A 76 2.38 -2.58 -3.63
C GLN A 76 2.93 -1.67 -2.55
N ASP A 77 4.15 -1.13 -2.73
CA ASP A 77 4.76 -0.18 -1.80
C ASP A 77 3.81 0.99 -1.53
N THR A 78 3.21 1.52 -2.59
CA THR A 78 2.31 2.66 -2.50
C THR A 78 1.03 2.30 -1.76
N ILE A 79 0.37 1.21 -2.13
CA ILE A 79 -0.87 0.75 -1.46
C ILE A 79 -0.62 0.49 0.03
N ILE A 80 0.45 -0.24 0.38
CA ILE A 80 0.77 -0.60 1.76
C ILE A 80 1.09 0.66 2.59
N ARG A 81 1.87 1.59 2.04
CA ARG A 81 2.22 2.85 2.74
C ARG A 81 1.00 3.72 2.96
N GLU A 82 0.12 3.83 1.98
CA GLU A 82 -1.09 4.65 2.10
C GLU A 82 -2.11 4.03 3.06
N LEU A 83 -2.30 2.71 3.01
CA LEU A 83 -3.13 1.98 3.97
C LEU A 83 -2.58 2.11 5.39
N PHE A 84 -1.29 1.84 5.60
CA PHE A 84 -0.66 1.95 6.92
C PHE A 84 -0.74 3.38 7.47
N GLY A 85 -0.41 4.37 6.63
CA GLY A 85 -0.49 5.78 7.00
C GLY A 85 -1.92 6.19 7.36
N PHE A 86 -2.91 5.75 6.59
CA PHE A 86 -4.30 5.99 6.89
C PHE A 86 -4.71 5.36 8.24
N ALA A 87 -4.45 4.05 8.39
CA ALA A 87 -4.84 3.28 9.57
C ALA A 87 -4.29 3.88 10.87
N THR A 88 -3.03 4.34 10.84
CA THR A 88 -2.37 4.97 12.00
C THR A 88 -2.79 6.40 12.28
N ARG A 89 -3.38 7.13 11.30
CA ARG A 89 -3.93 8.48 11.51
C ARG A 89 -5.38 8.46 11.98
N THR A 90 -6.13 7.42 11.64
CA THR A 90 -7.57 7.33 11.90
C THR A 90 -7.89 6.24 12.93
N GLN A 91 -8.09 5.00 12.48
CA GLN A 91 -8.65 3.91 13.27
C GLN A 91 -7.75 3.46 14.44
N PHE A 92 -6.44 3.46 14.23
CA PHE A 92 -5.45 3.01 15.21
C PHE A 92 -4.49 4.14 15.57
N ARG A 93 -5.05 5.32 15.86
CA ARG A 93 -4.25 6.47 16.28
C ARG A 93 -3.67 6.25 17.68
N ALA A 94 -2.34 6.22 17.79
CA ALA A 94 -1.65 6.30 19.07
C ALA A 94 -1.64 7.76 19.56
N THR A 95 -2.45 8.09 20.57
CA THR A 95 -2.62 9.47 21.06
C THR A 95 -1.36 10.03 21.73
N ASN A 96 -0.58 9.19 22.40
CA ASN A 96 0.69 9.57 23.05
C ASN A 96 1.74 8.47 22.82
N PRO A 97 2.31 8.38 21.60
CA PRO A 97 3.16 7.26 21.22
C PRO A 97 4.51 7.31 21.95
N THR A 98 4.93 6.16 22.47
CA THR A 98 6.26 5.95 23.04
C THR A 98 7.14 5.17 22.07
N SER A 99 8.35 4.80 22.48
CA SER A 99 9.19 3.88 21.69
C SER A 99 8.56 2.50 21.49
N SER A 100 7.56 2.14 22.31
CA SER A 100 6.85 0.85 22.23
C SER A 100 5.74 0.84 21.18
N GLU A 101 5.22 1.99 20.78
CA GLU A 101 4.24 2.14 19.69
C GLU A 101 4.95 2.40 18.36
N ARG A 102 5.85 1.49 18.01
CA ARG A 102 6.56 1.47 16.72
C ARG A 102 6.26 0.16 16.01
N LEU A 103 6.13 0.22 14.70
CA LEU A 103 5.94 -0.95 13.86
C LEU A 103 6.69 -0.72 12.55
N THR A 104 7.37 -1.75 12.05
CA THR A 104 8.00 -1.74 10.72
C THR A 104 7.40 -2.85 9.88
N ILE A 105 7.00 -2.51 8.65
CA ILE A 105 6.56 -3.48 7.65
C ILE A 105 7.75 -3.73 6.72
N VAL A 106 8.16 -4.99 6.59
CA VAL A 106 9.25 -5.41 5.73
C VAL A 106 8.68 -6.26 4.60
N ALA A 107 8.88 -5.80 3.37
CA ALA A 107 8.64 -6.59 2.18
C ALA A 107 9.67 -7.73 2.08
N THR A 108 9.22 -8.96 1.89
CA THR A 108 10.10 -10.13 1.76
C THR A 108 9.94 -10.81 0.39
N GLY A 109 10.71 -11.87 0.14
CA GLY A 109 10.56 -12.66 -1.09
C GLY A 109 10.83 -11.90 -2.39
N GLY A 110 10.02 -12.17 -3.41
CA GLY A 110 10.08 -11.53 -4.74
C GLY A 110 9.78 -10.03 -4.70
N TYR A 111 8.81 -9.65 -3.87
CA TYR A 111 8.43 -8.28 -3.64
C TYR A 111 9.56 -7.48 -2.98
N GLY A 112 10.17 -8.00 -1.90
CA GLY A 112 11.23 -7.31 -1.17
C GLY A 112 12.47 -6.96 -2.00
N ARG A 113 12.76 -7.72 -3.07
CA ARG A 113 13.84 -7.43 -4.02
C ARG A 113 13.41 -6.58 -5.24
N GLY A 114 12.18 -6.09 -5.25
CA GLY A 114 11.61 -5.31 -6.36
C GLY A 114 11.37 -6.13 -7.64
N ALA A 115 11.13 -7.43 -7.50
CA ALA A 115 10.93 -8.37 -8.62
C ALA A 115 9.61 -9.13 -8.50
N LEU A 116 8.55 -8.44 -8.07
CA LEU A 116 7.21 -9.01 -7.96
C LEU A 116 6.70 -9.46 -9.34
N ALA A 117 6.29 -10.72 -9.46
CA ALA A 117 5.70 -11.24 -10.68
C ALA A 117 4.17 -11.01 -10.71
N PRO A 118 3.55 -10.98 -11.91
CA PRO A 118 2.10 -10.87 -12.02
C PRO A 118 1.40 -12.04 -11.31
N GLY A 119 0.42 -11.72 -10.47
CA GLY A 119 -0.36 -12.74 -9.74
C GLY A 119 0.38 -13.37 -8.55
N SER A 120 1.62 -12.98 -8.24
CA SER A 120 2.30 -13.40 -7.02
C SER A 120 1.65 -12.80 -5.78
N ASP A 121 1.68 -13.58 -4.70
CA ASP A 121 1.36 -13.12 -3.35
C ASP A 121 2.41 -12.13 -2.84
N VAL A 122 2.02 -11.38 -1.80
CA VAL A 122 2.84 -10.36 -1.16
C VAL A 122 3.13 -10.79 0.28
N ASP A 123 4.39 -11.16 0.54
CA ASP A 123 4.82 -11.62 1.86
C ASP A 123 5.36 -10.44 2.69
N LEU A 124 4.66 -10.12 3.78
CA LEU A 124 5.02 -9.05 4.70
C LEU A 124 5.46 -9.59 6.05
N LEU A 125 6.57 -9.06 6.56
CA LEU A 125 7.03 -9.28 7.93
C LEU A 125 6.77 -8.01 8.75
N PHE A 126 5.99 -8.14 9.82
CA PHE A 126 5.77 -7.07 10.79
C PHE A 126 6.80 -7.20 11.92
N LEU A 127 7.63 -6.17 12.09
CA LEU A 127 8.59 -6.08 13.18
C LEU A 127 8.07 -5.11 14.24
N LEU A 128 7.96 -5.61 15.47
CA LEU A 128 7.51 -4.86 16.64
C LEU A 128 8.63 -4.80 17.70
N PRO A 129 8.64 -3.78 18.59
CA PRO A 129 9.47 -3.76 19.77
C PRO A 129 9.29 -5.02 20.64
N TYR A 130 10.30 -5.35 21.45
CA TYR A 130 10.36 -6.61 22.19
C TYR A 130 9.11 -6.89 23.06
N LYS A 131 8.47 -5.83 23.58
CA LYS A 131 7.17 -5.90 24.23
C LYS A 131 6.12 -5.46 23.22
N GLN A 132 5.26 -6.39 22.82
CA GLN A 132 4.05 -6.03 22.09
C GLN A 132 3.13 -5.16 22.96
N THR A 133 2.44 -4.25 22.30
CA THR A 133 1.43 -3.37 22.90
C THR A 133 0.07 -3.68 22.27
N PRO A 134 -1.06 -3.43 22.97
CA PRO A 134 -2.39 -3.63 22.38
C PRO A 134 -2.61 -2.84 21.08
N TRP A 135 -1.93 -1.69 20.96
CA TRP A 135 -1.91 -0.90 19.72
C TRP A 135 -1.21 -1.64 18.58
N GLY A 136 -0.03 -2.22 18.85
CA GLY A 136 0.73 -2.97 17.85
C GLY A 136 0.02 -4.23 17.39
N GLU A 137 -0.68 -4.92 18.29
CA GLU A 137 -1.54 -6.07 18.00
C GLU A 137 -2.70 -5.66 17.09
N SER A 138 -3.49 -4.64 17.48
CA SER A 138 -4.65 -4.16 16.70
C SER A 138 -4.29 -3.64 15.29
N LEU A 139 -3.05 -3.21 15.09
CA LEU A 139 -2.58 -2.70 13.79
C LEU A 139 -2.05 -3.82 12.88
N ALA A 140 -1.53 -4.90 13.46
CA ALA A 140 -0.93 -6.01 12.73
C ALA A 140 -1.90 -7.16 12.45
N GLU A 141 -2.90 -7.36 13.31
CA GLU A 141 -3.91 -8.43 13.25
C GLU A 141 -5.32 -7.88 12.98
#